data_AF-A0A0R1W9B3-F1
#
_entry.id   AF-A0A0R1W9B3-F1
#
_cell.length_a   1.000
_cell.length_b   1.000
_cell.length_c   1.000
_cell.angle_alpha   90.00
_cell.angle_beta   90.00
_cell.angle_gamma   90.00
#
_symmetry.space_group_name_H-M   'P 1'
#
loop_
_entity.id
_entity.type
_entity.pdbx_description
1 polymer ?
#
loop_
_entity_poly.entity_id
_entity_poly.type
_entity_poly.pdbx_seq_one_letter_code
_entity_poly.pdbx_strand_id
1 'polypeptide(L)'
;MTDTDYKQVNGIALAYLGDAAYEVYIRQHLIQDGLTKPTKLHHIATHYVSAKAQAALVDLMKEDQLLSETEWDYFKRGRNANSHTHAKNTSVLTYRISTGFEALMGYLKLSGQTDRLSELAAWCIEQVEAGRTEDNDNK
;
A
#
# COMPACT_ATOMS: atom_id res chain seq x y z
N MET A 1 19.27 -18.90 -8.58
CA MET A 1 18.34 -17.78 -8.38
C MET A 1 18.75 -16.71 -9.36
N THR A 2 17.90 -16.36 -10.32
CA THR A 2 18.16 -15.22 -11.19
C THR A 2 18.08 -13.97 -10.33
N ASP A 3 19.19 -13.25 -10.25
CA ASP A 3 19.29 -11.95 -9.60
C ASP A 3 18.46 -10.96 -10.44
N THR A 4 17.14 -10.95 -10.20
CA THR A 4 16.23 -10.05 -10.90
C THR A 4 16.60 -8.65 -10.47
N ASP A 5 17.20 -7.86 -11.36
CA ASP A 5 17.46 -6.44 -11.14
C ASP A 5 16.11 -5.75 -10.93
N TYR A 6 15.74 -5.57 -9.67
CA TYR A 6 14.48 -4.96 -9.23
C TYR A 6 14.28 -3.57 -9.85
N LYS A 7 15.36 -2.90 -10.28
CA LYS A 7 15.33 -1.62 -10.99
C LYS A 7 14.67 -1.72 -12.36
N GLN A 8 14.68 -2.89 -13.00
CA GLN A 8 14.09 -3.14 -14.32
C GLN A 8 12.63 -3.62 -14.25
N VAL A 9 12.12 -3.93 -13.05
CA VAL A 9 10.75 -4.40 -12.89
C VAL A 9 9.77 -3.25 -13.08
N ASN A 10 8.75 -3.49 -13.90
CA ASN A 10 7.71 -2.50 -14.20
C ASN A 10 6.78 -2.29 -12.99
N GLY A 11 6.11 -1.13 -12.97
CA GLY A 11 5.26 -0.74 -11.83
C GLY A 11 4.12 -1.70 -11.53
N ILE A 12 3.50 -2.32 -12.54
CA ILE A 12 2.40 -3.28 -12.34
C ILE A 12 2.89 -4.56 -11.69
N ALA A 13 4.04 -5.09 -12.12
CA ALA A 13 4.63 -6.29 -11.54
C ALA A 13 5.09 -6.05 -10.09
N LEU A 14 5.61 -4.86 -9.79
CA LEU A 14 5.90 -4.46 -8.40
C LEU A 14 4.62 -4.37 -7.57
N ALA A 15 3.57 -3.72 -8.10
CA ALA A 15 2.29 -3.61 -7.41
C ALA A 15 1.68 -4.98 -7.08
N TYR A 16 1.70 -5.90 -8.06
CA TYR A 16 1.25 -7.28 -7.86
C TYR A 16 1.96 -7.99 -6.68
N LEU A 17 3.29 -7.83 -6.57
CA LEU A 17 4.04 -8.39 -5.45
C LEU A 17 3.75 -7.65 -4.13
N GLY A 18 3.63 -6.32 -4.20
CA GLY A 18 3.46 -5.46 -3.04
C GLY A 18 2.11 -5.58 -2.35
N ASP A 19 1.04 -5.80 -3.12
CA ASP A 19 -0.30 -6.12 -2.58
C ASP A 19 -0.22 -7.34 -1.64
N ALA A 20 0.35 -8.44 -2.13
CA ALA A 20 0.56 -9.64 -1.32
C ALA A 20 1.52 -9.42 -0.15
N ALA A 21 2.57 -8.60 -0.35
CA ALA A 21 3.56 -8.32 0.69
C ALA A 21 2.95 -7.53 1.85
N TYR A 22 2.12 -6.53 1.57
CA TYR A 22 1.45 -5.69 2.57
C TYR A 22 0.31 -6.45 3.26
N GLU A 23 -0.50 -7.21 2.52
CA GLU A 23 -1.62 -7.99 3.04
C GLU A 23 -1.21 -8.95 4.17
N VAL A 24 -0.01 -9.53 4.10
CA VAL A 24 0.50 -10.43 5.14
C VAL A 24 0.66 -9.72 6.49
N TYR A 25 1.19 -8.48 6.50
CA TYR A 25 1.34 -7.71 7.74
C TYR A 25 -0.02 -7.39 8.36
N ILE A 26 -0.99 -6.95 7.55
CA ILE A 26 -2.33 -6.64 8.03
C ILE A 26 -3.01 -7.87 8.60
N ARG A 27 -2.97 -9.01 7.88
CA ARG A 27 -3.57 -10.25 8.37
C ARG A 27 -2.90 -10.74 9.65
N GLN A 28 -1.58 -10.65 9.73
CA GLN A 28 -0.83 -11.05 10.91
C GLN A 28 -1.21 -10.19 12.12
N HIS A 29 -1.26 -8.87 11.96
CA HIS A 29 -1.69 -7.93 12.99
C HIS A 29 -3.09 -8.27 13.53
N LEU A 30 -4.08 -8.41 12.64
CA LEU A 30 -5.45 -8.72 13.05
C LEU A 30 -5.58 -10.07 13.77
N ILE A 31 -4.82 -11.08 13.36
CA ILE A 31 -4.79 -12.38 14.04
C ILE A 31 -4.14 -12.26 15.42
N GLN A 32 -3.06 -11.48 15.54
CA GLN A 32 -2.37 -11.22 16.80
C GLN A 32 -3.25 -10.44 17.79
N ASP A 33 -4.14 -9.59 17.30
CA ASP A 33 -5.19 -8.91 18.08
C ASP A 33 -6.36 -9.83 18.49
N GLY A 34 -6.27 -11.12 18.18
CA GLY A 34 -7.24 -12.13 18.60
C GLY A 34 -8.46 -12.27 17.68
N LEU A 35 -8.47 -11.66 16.50
CA LEU A 35 -9.53 -11.86 15.51
C LEU A 35 -9.35 -13.21 14.82
N THR A 36 -10.35 -14.08 14.96
CA THR A 36 -10.31 -15.47 14.45
C THR A 36 -11.43 -15.80 13.46
N LYS A 37 -12.45 -14.94 13.34
CA LYS A 37 -13.59 -15.17 12.44
C LYS A 37 -13.26 -14.66 11.02
N PRO A 38 -13.26 -15.50 9.97
CA PRO A 38 -12.87 -15.09 8.61
C PRO A 38 -13.65 -13.88 8.07
N THR A 39 -14.96 -13.82 8.31
CA THR A 39 -15.81 -12.70 7.86
C THR A 39 -15.42 -11.38 8.53
N LYS A 40 -15.08 -11.43 9.83
CA LYS A 40 -14.61 -10.24 10.56
C LYS A 40 -13.21 -9.84 10.12
N LEU A 41 -12.31 -10.81 9.94
CA LEU A 41 -10.95 -10.56 9.42
C LEU A 41 -11.00 -9.85 8.08
N HIS A 42 -11.80 -10.36 7.13
CA HIS A 42 -11.94 -9.73 5.83
C HIS A 42 -12.50 -8.31 5.95
N HIS A 43 -13.61 -8.14 6.70
CA HIS A 43 -14.23 -6.82 6.86
C HIS A 43 -13.25 -5.79 7.45
N ILE A 44 -12.57 -6.14 8.54
CA ILE A 44 -11.63 -5.24 9.20
C ILE A 44 -10.40 -4.96 8.32
N ALA A 45 -9.87 -5.97 7.63
CA ALA A 45 -8.75 -5.79 6.71
C ALA A 45 -9.03 -4.75 5.61
N THR A 46 -10.28 -4.62 5.14
CA THR A 46 -10.61 -3.63 4.10
C THR A 46 -10.33 -2.18 4.50
N HIS A 47 -10.33 -1.86 5.80
CA HIS A 47 -9.95 -0.54 6.31
C HIS A 47 -8.46 -0.24 6.13
N TYR A 48 -7.62 -1.26 5.97
CA TYR A 48 -6.17 -1.11 5.76
C TYR A 48 -5.76 -1.24 4.29
N VAL A 49 -6.46 -2.10 3.55
CA VAL A 49 -6.00 -2.58 2.23
C VAL A 49 -6.83 -2.07 1.06
N SER A 50 -7.95 -1.39 1.29
CA SER A 50 -8.73 -0.81 0.20
C SER A 50 -7.97 0.31 -0.53
N ALA A 51 -8.29 0.52 -1.81
CA ALA A 51 -7.67 1.59 -2.59
C ALA A 51 -7.88 2.99 -1.98
N LYS A 52 -9.02 3.23 -1.31
CA LYS A 52 -9.28 4.48 -0.58
C LYS A 52 -8.33 4.62 0.61
N ALA A 53 -8.21 3.57 1.43
CA ALA A 53 -7.31 3.57 2.59
C ALA A 53 -5.85 3.76 2.17
N GLN A 54 -5.38 3.02 1.15
CA GLN A 54 -4.03 3.18 0.62
C GLN A 54 -3.79 4.58 0.05
N ALA A 55 -4.77 5.20 -0.61
CA ALA A 55 -4.65 6.57 -1.09
C ALA A 55 -4.52 7.59 0.06
N ALA A 56 -5.35 7.46 1.09
CA ALA A 56 -5.25 8.30 2.29
C ALA A 56 -3.89 8.13 2.99
N LEU A 57 -3.41 6.88 3.11
CA LEU A 57 -2.08 6.60 3.67
C LEU A 57 -0.96 7.28 2.88
N VAL A 58 -1.01 7.29 1.54
CA VAL A 58 0.00 7.97 0.71
C VAL A 58 -0.02 9.49 0.94
N ASP A 59 -1.19 10.09 1.10
CA ASP A 59 -1.30 11.51 1.41
C ASP A 59 -0.68 11.83 2.78
N LEU A 60 -0.93 10.99 3.78
CA LEU A 60 -0.29 11.09 5.10
C LEU A 60 1.23 10.87 5.04
N MET A 61 1.71 9.91 4.25
CA MET A 61 3.15 9.68 4.05
C MET A 61 3.85 10.91 3.47
N LYS A 62 3.14 11.67 2.62
CA LYS A 62 3.63 12.92 2.04
C LYS A 62 3.62 14.05 3.06
N GLU A 63 2.55 14.18 3.85
CA GLU A 63 2.43 15.16 4.92
C GLU A 63 3.56 14.97 5.96
N ASP A 64 3.75 13.74 6.42
CA ASP A 64 4.69 13.37 7.47
C ASP A 64 6.14 13.23 6.94
N GLN A 65 6.37 13.47 5.64
CA GLN A 65 7.68 13.34 4.97
C GLN A 65 8.38 12.00 5.22
N LEU A 66 7.58 10.92 5.25
CA LEU A 66 8.04 9.60 5.68
C LEU A 66 8.99 8.92 4.70
N LEU A 67 8.78 9.17 3.39
CA LEU A 67 9.46 8.44 2.31
C LEU A 67 10.65 9.21 1.75
N SER A 68 11.72 8.47 1.45
CA SER A 68 12.87 8.93 0.69
C SER A 68 12.53 9.20 -0.79
N GLU A 69 13.41 9.90 -1.49
CA GLU A 69 13.26 10.18 -2.92
C GLU A 69 13.15 8.91 -3.77
N THR A 70 13.96 7.88 -3.46
CA THR A 70 13.94 6.61 -4.19
C THR A 70 12.62 5.87 -3.99
N GLU A 71 12.08 5.86 -2.77
CA GLU A 71 10.77 5.27 -2.46
C GLU A 71 9.65 5.99 -3.22
N TRP A 72 9.69 7.33 -3.27
CA TRP A 72 8.77 8.12 -4.07
C TRP A 72 8.84 7.80 -5.56
N ASP A 73 10.02 7.48 -6.09
CA ASP A 73 10.17 7.14 -7.50
C ASP A 73 9.57 5.78 -7.86
N TYR A 74 9.68 4.78 -6.97
CA TYR A 74 8.97 3.51 -7.15
C TYR A 74 7.46 3.64 -6.99
N PHE A 75 7.00 4.49 -6.05
CA PHE A 75 5.59 4.86 -5.97
C PHE A 75 5.09 5.47 -7.28
N LYS A 76 5.80 6.48 -7.82
CA LYS A 76 5.43 7.14 -9.09
C LYS A 76 5.42 6.15 -10.25
N ARG A 77 6.33 5.17 -10.26
CA ARG A 77 6.40 4.12 -11.28
C ARG A 77 5.13 3.27 -11.31
N GLY A 78 4.62 2.86 -10.14
CA GLY A 78 3.33 2.19 -10.03
C GLY A 78 2.18 3.09 -10.46
N ARG A 79 2.11 4.31 -9.89
CA ARG A 79 1.02 5.27 -10.14
C ARG A 79 0.89 5.69 -11.61
N ASN A 80 2.00 5.73 -12.33
CA ASN A 80 2.05 6.12 -13.74
C ASN A 80 2.00 4.91 -14.69
N ALA A 81 1.93 3.68 -14.18
CA ALA A 81 1.73 2.51 -15.02
C ALA A 81 0.33 2.57 -15.65
N ASN A 82 0.27 2.50 -16.98
CA ASN A 82 -0.99 2.65 -17.72
C ASN A 82 -1.92 1.47 -17.46
N SER A 83 -2.99 1.68 -16.68
CA SER A 83 -4.18 0.82 -16.71
C SER A 83 -5.14 1.41 -17.75
N HIS A 84 -5.37 0.69 -18.85
CA HIS A 84 -6.35 1.05 -19.87
C HIS A 84 -7.79 0.92 -19.33
N THR A 85 -8.21 1.79 -18.41
CA THR A 85 -9.53 1.69 -17.76
C THR A 85 -10.27 3.02 -17.72
N HIS A 86 -11.43 3.05 -18.38
CA HIS A 86 -12.39 4.15 -18.43
C HIS A 86 -13.26 4.24 -17.15
N ALA A 87 -12.66 4.47 -15.98
CA ALA A 87 -13.44 4.75 -14.76
C ALA A 87 -13.70 6.25 -14.59
N LYS A 88 -14.65 6.63 -13.73
CA LYS A 88 -14.90 8.05 -13.37
C LYS A 88 -13.62 8.67 -12.79
N ASN A 89 -13.29 9.90 -13.17
CA ASN A 89 -11.99 10.55 -12.89
C ASN A 89 -11.46 10.37 -11.45
N THR A 90 -12.30 10.55 -10.42
CA THR A 90 -11.89 10.38 -9.01
C THR A 90 -11.50 8.94 -8.67
N SER A 91 -12.28 7.97 -9.14
CA SER A 91 -11.99 6.54 -8.94
C SER A 91 -10.70 6.12 -9.66
N VAL A 92 -10.41 6.70 -10.83
CA VAL A 92 -9.15 6.44 -11.56
C VAL A 92 -7.94 6.95 -10.76
N LEU A 93 -8.03 8.14 -10.17
CA LEU A 93 -6.92 8.69 -9.39
C LEU A 93 -6.64 7.85 -8.14
N THR A 94 -7.68 7.51 -7.36
CA THR A 94 -7.54 6.65 -6.17
C THR A 94 -6.90 5.31 -6.53
N TYR A 95 -7.36 4.68 -7.61
CA TYR A 95 -6.78 3.41 -8.07
C TYR A 95 -5.30 3.56 -8.44
N ARG A 96 -4.93 4.61 -9.20
CA ARG A 96 -3.54 4.86 -9.55
C ARG A 96 -2.66 5.12 -8.32
N ILE A 97 -3.16 5.85 -7.32
CA ILE A 97 -2.43 6.08 -6.07
C ILE A 97 -2.21 4.75 -5.34
N SER A 98 -3.26 3.94 -5.21
CA SER A 98 -3.21 2.59 -4.61
C SER A 98 -2.19 1.68 -5.33
N THR A 99 -2.20 1.64 -6.67
CA THR A 99 -1.17 0.91 -7.43
C THR A 99 0.25 1.45 -7.20
N GLY A 100 0.40 2.75 -6.97
CA GLY A 100 1.66 3.35 -6.56
C GLY A 100 2.11 2.87 -5.18
N PHE A 101 1.21 2.83 -4.21
CA PHE A 101 1.46 2.32 -2.86
C PHE A 101 1.92 0.86 -2.92
N GLU A 102 1.19 0.02 -3.65
CA GLU A 102 1.55 -1.38 -3.83
C GLU A 102 2.93 -1.52 -4.51
N ALA A 103 3.23 -0.71 -5.54
CA ALA A 103 4.53 -0.77 -6.20
C ALA A 103 5.70 -0.41 -5.27
N LEU A 104 5.51 0.54 -4.34
CA LEU A 104 6.48 0.85 -3.29
C LEU A 104 6.73 -0.37 -2.38
N MET A 105 5.66 -1.00 -1.88
CA MET A 105 5.77 -2.20 -1.04
C MET A 105 6.44 -3.36 -1.77
N GLY A 106 6.12 -3.53 -3.06
CA GLY A 106 6.73 -4.52 -3.93
C GLY A 106 8.21 -4.28 -4.16
N TYR A 107 8.63 -3.02 -4.33
CA TYR A 107 10.05 -2.65 -4.42
C TYR A 107 10.81 -3.04 -3.15
N LEU A 108 10.30 -2.68 -1.97
CA LEU A 108 10.96 -3.01 -0.70
C LEU A 108 11.06 -4.52 -0.52
N LYS A 109 9.99 -5.26 -0.86
CA LYS A 109 9.98 -6.72 -0.82
C LYS A 109 11.01 -7.33 -1.77
N LEU A 110 11.04 -6.90 -3.02
CA LEU A 110 11.90 -7.48 -4.06
C LEU A 110 13.38 -7.13 -3.86
N SER A 111 13.67 -5.94 -3.32
CA SER A 111 15.03 -5.51 -2.99
C SER A 111 15.55 -6.06 -1.64
N GLY A 112 14.75 -6.88 -0.94
CA GLY A 112 15.15 -7.49 0.33
C GLY A 112 15.16 -6.56 1.53
N GLN A 113 14.60 -5.35 1.41
CA GLN A 113 14.53 -4.34 2.48
C GLN A 113 13.42 -4.65 3.47
N THR A 114 13.55 -5.79 4.14
CA THR A 114 12.51 -6.36 5.02
C THR A 114 12.20 -5.45 6.21
N ASP A 115 13.23 -4.86 6.82
CA ASP A 115 13.05 -3.98 8.00
C ASP A 115 12.25 -2.73 7.63
N ARG A 116 12.61 -2.09 6.51
CA ARG A 116 11.90 -0.89 6.01
C ARG A 116 10.46 -1.21 5.59
N LEU A 117 10.24 -2.36 4.96
CA LEU A 117 8.88 -2.83 4.64
C LEU A 117 8.04 -3.02 5.92
N SER A 118 8.62 -3.63 6.96
CA SER A 118 7.96 -3.82 8.25
C SER A 118 7.67 -2.49 8.95
N GLU A 119 8.59 -1.54 8.88
CA GLU A 119 8.42 -0.19 9.42
C GLU A 119 7.24 0.54 8.77
N LEU A 120 7.19 0.57 7.43
CA LEU A 120 6.08 1.21 6.71
C LEU A 120 4.75 0.51 6.97
N ALA A 121 4.74 -0.83 7.04
CA ALA A 121 3.52 -1.57 7.34
C ALA A 121 3.00 -1.27 8.76
N ALA A 122 3.89 -1.24 9.75
CA ALA A 122 3.55 -0.87 11.13
C ALA A 122 3.03 0.57 11.22
N TRP A 123 3.69 1.51 10.53
CA TRP A 123 3.23 2.89 10.46
C TRP A 123 1.84 3.01 9.83
N CYS A 124 1.56 2.26 8.74
CA CYS A 124 0.23 2.24 8.13
C CYS A 124 -0.85 1.72 9.08
N ILE A 125 -0.55 0.65 9.82
CA ILE A 125 -1.47 0.10 10.84
C ILE A 125 -1.79 1.18 11.88
N GLU A 126 -0.77 1.83 12.44
CA GLU A 126 -0.94 2.88 13.43
C GLU A 126 -1.81 4.03 12.91
N GLN A 127 -1.60 4.48 11.67
CA GLN A 127 -2.39 5.60 11.12
C GLN A 127 -3.86 5.23 10.89
N VAL A 128 -4.14 3.99 10.45
CA VAL A 128 -5.51 3.49 10.28
C VAL A 128 -6.19 3.37 11.64
N GLU A 129 -5.52 2.82 12.65
CA GLU A 129 -6.06 2.67 14.00
C GLU A 129 -6.24 4.01 14.73
N ALA A 130 -5.39 4.99 14.44
CA ALA A 130 -5.54 6.37 14.90
C ALA A 130 -6.67 7.12 14.18
N GLY A 131 -7.32 6.52 13.18
CA GLY A 131 -8.43 7.10 12.43
C GLY A 131 -8.01 8.20 11.44
N ARG A 132 -6.71 8.37 11.16
CA ARG A 132 -6.22 9.43 10.24
C ARG A 132 -6.59 9.16 8.77
N THR A 133 -6.95 7.93 8.43
CA THR A 133 -7.35 7.53 7.07
C THR A 133 -8.86 7.64 6.81
N GLU A 134 -9.64 7.93 7.84
CA GLU A 134 -11.06 8.21 7.70
C GLU A 134 -11.22 9.64 7.20
N ASP A 135 -11.40 9.82 5.89
CA ASP A 135 -11.84 11.11 5.34
C ASP A 135 -13.07 11.58 6.13
N ASN A 136 -13.02 12.84 6.57
CA ASN A 136 -14.14 13.60 7.11
C ASN A 136 -15.28 13.71 6.06
N ASP A 137 -15.99 12.63 5.78
CA ASP A 137 -17.24 12.61 4.99
C ASP A 137 -18.40 13.29 5.75
N ASN A 138 -18.12 13.98 6.87
CA ASN A 138 -18.97 14.99 7.50
C ASN A 138 -18.35 16.38 7.33
N LYS A 139 -18.46 16.96 6.13
CA LYS A 139 -18.46 18.42 5.98
C LYS A 139 -19.40 18.86 4.86
#